data_AF-M2N1R6-F1
#
_entry.id   AF-M2N1R6-F1
#
_cell.length_a   1.000
_cell.length_b   1.000
_cell.length_c   1.000
_cell.angle_alpha   90.00
_cell.angle_beta   90.00
_cell.angle_gamma   90.00
#
_symmetry.space_group_name_H-M   'P 1'
#
loop_
_entity.id
_entity.type
_entity.pdbx_description
1 polymer ?
#
loop_
_entity_poly.entity_id
_entity_poly.type
_entity_poly.pdbx_seq_one_letter_code
_entity_poly.pdbx_strand_id
1 'polypeptide(L)'
;MSSSTQWHAANGASLPDNTSKPFVVTAPPKTDIWRPNPAEDVFTAPNIYTTIQPFTFQKLSVTVSAVWQTRYDQGGFLLAFPRSDGPWRWIKAGIEFEKGAPCLGVVGTDRFSDWSLNPMQPGKVQATFEAVREGTTLWVYATVGDAHPVRQPLREIKWAFLDSEEGKGELRVGVYAAKPTPEEGDAEKGLDVSFSNLAVETTS
;
A
#
# COMPACT_ATOMS: atom_id res chain seq x y z
N MET A 1 5.67 19.56 22.14
CA MET A 1 6.56 18.38 22.13
C MET A 1 6.09 17.51 20.98
N SER A 2 6.92 17.28 19.96
CA SER A 2 6.56 16.42 18.83
C SER A 2 6.40 14.99 19.35
N SER A 3 5.17 14.52 19.48
CA SER A 3 4.88 13.10 19.68
C SER A 3 5.56 12.33 18.55
N SER A 4 6.48 11.42 18.88
CA SER A 4 7.05 10.53 17.86
C SER A 4 5.95 9.58 17.40
N THR A 5 5.62 9.60 16.10
CA THR A 5 4.67 8.69 15.48
C THR A 5 5.03 7.24 15.81
N GLN A 6 4.18 6.54 16.55
CA GLN A 6 4.38 5.13 16.88
C GLN A 6 4.02 4.26 15.67
N TRP A 7 4.93 3.37 15.29
CA TRP A 7 4.72 2.40 14.22
C TRP A 7 4.45 1.00 14.79
N HIS A 8 3.66 0.24 14.06
CA HIS A 8 3.23 -1.11 14.37
C HIS A 8 3.52 -2.03 13.18
N ALA A 9 3.70 -3.32 13.46
CA ALA A 9 3.80 -4.35 12.44
C ALA A 9 2.65 -5.36 12.62
N ALA A 10 2.14 -5.88 11.51
CA ALA A 10 1.09 -6.90 11.51
C ALA A 10 1.39 -7.99 10.48
N ASN A 11 0.68 -9.12 10.62
CA ASN A 11 0.72 -10.24 9.69
C ASN A 11 2.14 -10.78 9.45
N GLY A 12 2.95 -10.84 10.50
CA GLY A 12 4.32 -11.37 10.43
C GLY A 12 5.39 -10.40 9.93
N ALA A 13 5.04 -9.13 9.65
CA ALA A 13 6.05 -8.11 9.39
C ALA A 13 6.95 -7.88 10.61
N SER A 14 8.23 -7.61 10.37
CA SER A 14 9.17 -7.14 11.40
C SER A 14 9.23 -5.63 11.36
N LEU A 15 9.13 -4.97 12.53
CA LEU A 15 9.24 -3.52 12.60
C LEU A 15 10.72 -3.11 12.42
N PRO A 16 11.04 -2.17 11.51
CA PRO A 16 12.39 -1.65 11.38
C PRO A 16 12.74 -0.74 12.55
N ASP A 17 14.03 -0.63 12.88
CA ASP A 17 14.53 0.27 13.91
C ASP A 17 14.16 1.74 13.63
N ASN A 18 14.07 2.12 12.36
CA ASN A 18 13.72 3.46 11.93
C ASN A 18 13.05 3.46 10.56
N THR A 19 11.75 3.79 10.52
CA THR A 19 10.94 3.87 9.29
C THR A 19 11.28 5.06 8.39
N SER A 20 12.06 6.04 8.87
CA SER A 20 12.57 7.14 8.03
C SER A 20 13.84 6.78 7.25
N LYS A 21 14.45 5.64 7.53
CA LYS A 21 15.56 5.07 6.74
C LYS A 21 15.04 3.98 5.81
N PRO A 22 15.81 3.56 4.79
CA PRO A 22 15.44 2.40 3.99
C PRO A 22 15.29 1.13 4.83
N PHE A 23 14.26 0.34 4.56
CA PHE A 23 14.00 -0.94 5.23
C PHE A 23 13.35 -1.95 4.26
N VAL A 24 13.26 -3.21 4.68
CA VAL A 24 12.68 -4.31 3.90
C VAL A 24 11.49 -4.92 4.64
N VAL A 25 10.45 -5.27 3.90
CA VAL A 25 9.38 -6.15 4.38
C VAL A 25 9.41 -7.42 3.53
N THR A 26 9.54 -8.56 4.19
CA THR A 26 9.50 -9.88 3.56
C THR A 26 8.07 -10.41 3.57
N ALA A 27 7.52 -10.69 2.40
CA ALA A 27 6.24 -11.38 2.23
C ALA A 27 6.45 -12.89 2.08
N PRO A 28 5.93 -13.73 2.99
CA PRO A 28 5.89 -15.16 2.74
C PRO A 28 4.91 -15.47 1.59
N PRO A 29 5.06 -16.62 0.93
CA PRO A 29 4.13 -17.05 -0.13
C PRO A 29 2.71 -17.20 0.40
N LYS A 30 1.73 -17.12 -0.50
CA LYS A 30 0.28 -17.21 -0.23
C LYS A 30 -0.25 -16.09 0.67
N THR A 31 0.33 -14.89 0.55
CA THR A 31 -0.15 -13.67 1.22
C THR A 31 -0.79 -12.71 0.23
N ASP A 32 -1.89 -12.06 0.63
CA ASP A 32 -2.57 -11.07 -0.20
C ASP A 32 -3.43 -10.08 0.63
N ILE A 33 -3.92 -9.03 -0.04
CA ILE A 33 -4.97 -8.13 0.43
C ILE A 33 -6.00 -8.00 -0.70
N TRP A 34 -7.10 -8.75 -0.62
CA TRP A 34 -8.07 -8.87 -1.71
C TRP A 34 -9.44 -9.31 -1.22
N ARG A 35 -10.51 -8.72 -1.78
CA ARG A 35 -11.90 -9.07 -1.48
C ARG A 35 -12.70 -9.26 -2.77
N PRO A 36 -12.77 -10.50 -3.30
CA PRO A 36 -13.41 -10.76 -4.58
C PRO A 36 -14.95 -10.81 -4.52
N ASN A 37 -15.51 -11.24 -3.39
CA ASN A 37 -16.93 -11.54 -3.26
C ASN A 37 -17.37 -11.53 -1.76
N PRO A 38 -18.67 -11.71 -1.44
CA PRO A 38 -19.16 -11.65 -0.05
C PRO A 38 -18.64 -12.76 0.90
N ALA A 39 -18.15 -13.87 0.36
CA ALA A 39 -17.69 -15.02 1.15
C ALA A 39 -16.20 -14.98 1.48
N GLU A 40 -15.43 -14.09 0.86
CA GLU A 40 -13.97 -14.05 0.95
C GLU A 40 -13.46 -12.63 1.22
N ASP A 41 -12.65 -12.48 2.28
CA ASP A 41 -11.95 -11.24 2.63
C ASP A 41 -10.53 -11.57 3.08
N VAL A 42 -9.57 -11.47 2.16
CA VAL A 42 -8.16 -11.79 2.39
C VAL A 42 -7.43 -10.53 2.84
N PHE A 43 -6.83 -10.58 4.03
CA PHE A 43 -6.01 -9.49 4.58
C PHE A 43 -4.80 -10.07 5.34
N THR A 44 -3.98 -10.86 4.63
CA THR A 44 -2.90 -11.66 5.21
C THR A 44 -1.50 -11.13 4.93
N ALA A 45 -1.37 -10.12 4.08
CA ALA A 45 -0.08 -9.53 3.74
C ALA A 45 0.62 -8.86 4.95
N PRO A 46 1.92 -9.11 5.16
CA PRO A 46 2.75 -8.35 6.10
C PRO A 46 2.66 -6.86 5.83
N ASN A 47 2.44 -6.08 6.89
CA ASN A 47 2.34 -4.63 6.79
C ASN A 47 2.91 -3.93 8.03
N ILE A 48 3.42 -2.72 7.80
CA ILE A 48 3.91 -1.81 8.83
C ILE A 48 3.08 -0.53 8.72
N TYR A 49 2.48 -0.08 9.82
CA TYR A 49 1.57 1.06 9.81
C TYR A 49 1.68 1.90 11.07
N THR A 50 1.29 3.16 10.96
CA THR A 50 0.92 3.99 12.11
C THR A 50 -0.58 4.24 12.09
N THR A 51 -1.13 4.59 13.24
CA THR A 51 -2.55 4.90 13.40
C THR A 51 -2.74 6.40 13.55
N ILE A 52 -3.60 6.97 12.73
CA ILE A 52 -4.00 8.38 12.80
C ILE A 52 -5.52 8.49 12.74
N GLN A 53 -6.03 9.70 13.01
CA GLN A 53 -7.42 10.02 12.73
C GLN A 53 -7.61 10.25 11.22
N PRO A 54 -8.63 9.65 10.57
CA PRO A 54 -8.83 9.81 9.14
C PRO A 54 -8.92 11.28 8.69
N PHE A 55 -9.54 12.14 9.52
CA PHE A 55 -9.72 13.55 9.20
C PHE A 55 -8.43 14.37 9.25
N THR A 56 -7.35 13.88 9.88
CA THR A 56 -6.06 14.60 9.91
C THR A 56 -5.14 14.22 8.76
N PHE A 57 -5.39 13.09 8.08
CA PHE A 57 -4.55 12.65 6.96
C PHE A 57 -4.49 13.70 5.84
N GLN A 58 -3.27 14.02 5.39
CA GLN A 58 -3.04 14.87 4.22
C GLN A 58 -2.37 14.08 3.10
N LYS A 59 -1.29 13.37 3.43
CA LYS A 59 -0.48 12.69 2.42
C LYS A 59 0.29 11.50 2.99
N LEU A 60 0.46 10.48 2.17
CA LEU A 60 1.52 9.48 2.30
C LEU A 60 2.38 9.53 1.04
N SER A 61 3.70 9.37 1.20
CA SER A 61 4.65 9.14 0.12
C SER A 61 5.55 7.96 0.48
N VAL A 62 5.88 7.10 -0.49
CA VAL A 62 6.84 6.02 -0.31
C VAL A 62 7.46 5.60 -1.65
N THR A 63 8.76 5.27 -1.64
CA THR A 63 9.45 4.66 -2.78
C THR A 63 9.60 3.16 -2.55
N VAL A 64 9.22 2.36 -3.55
CA VAL A 64 9.12 0.91 -3.46
C VAL A 64 9.92 0.26 -4.58
N SER A 65 10.68 -0.78 -4.25
CA SER A 65 11.39 -1.61 -5.21
C SER A 65 11.55 -3.04 -4.72
N ALA A 66 11.54 -4.00 -5.65
CA ALA A 66 11.84 -5.40 -5.39
C ALA A 66 12.37 -6.06 -6.67
N VAL A 67 12.76 -7.33 -6.55
CA VAL A 67 13.01 -8.18 -7.70
C VAL A 67 11.69 -8.87 -8.08
N TRP A 68 10.87 -8.17 -8.87
CA TRP A 68 9.56 -8.66 -9.32
C TRP A 68 9.70 -9.80 -10.32
N GLN A 69 9.17 -10.98 -10.02
CA GLN A 69 9.36 -12.17 -10.86
C GLN A 69 8.12 -13.05 -10.96
N THR A 70 7.47 -13.31 -9.83
CA THR A 70 6.32 -14.21 -9.80
C THR A 70 5.04 -13.41 -10.02
N ARG A 71 4.08 -13.99 -10.75
CA ARG A 71 2.78 -13.36 -10.97
C ARG A 71 2.16 -12.94 -9.63
N TYR A 72 1.69 -11.71 -9.56
CA TYR A 72 1.11 -11.06 -8.39
C TYR A 72 2.08 -10.74 -7.24
N ASP A 73 3.40 -10.82 -7.44
CA ASP A 73 4.35 -10.16 -6.52
C ASP A 73 3.95 -8.68 -6.36
N GLN A 74 3.83 -8.21 -5.12
CA GLN A 74 3.27 -6.91 -4.79
C GLN A 74 4.05 -6.20 -3.69
N GLY A 75 4.14 -4.87 -3.81
CA GLY A 75 4.65 -4.02 -2.75
C GLY A 75 4.21 -2.58 -2.92
N GLY A 76 3.82 -1.92 -1.83
CA GLY A 76 3.17 -0.62 -1.92
C GLY A 76 2.82 0.02 -0.58
N PHE A 77 2.01 1.07 -0.64
CA PHE A 77 1.35 1.62 0.53
C PHE A 77 0.00 0.95 0.79
N LEU A 78 -0.46 1.02 2.03
CA LEU A 78 -1.76 0.58 2.48
C LEU A 78 -2.41 1.64 3.37
N LEU A 79 -3.62 2.05 3.00
CA LEU A 79 -4.52 2.83 3.84
C LEU A 79 -5.69 1.92 4.23
N ALA A 80 -5.80 1.56 5.50
CA ALA A 80 -6.90 0.74 5.99
C ALA A 80 -7.76 1.54 6.97
N PHE A 81 -9.07 1.41 6.82
CA PHE A 81 -10.11 2.05 7.63
C PHE A 81 -10.82 0.94 8.43
N PRO A 82 -10.31 0.58 9.62
CA PRO A 82 -10.99 -0.34 10.52
C PRO A 82 -12.41 0.11 10.83
N ARG A 83 -13.31 -0.85 10.90
CA ARG A 83 -14.73 -0.63 11.22
C ARG A 83 -15.19 -1.65 12.25
N SER A 84 -16.09 -1.22 13.12
CA SER A 84 -16.75 -2.09 14.10
C SER A 84 -17.99 -2.78 13.54
N ASP A 85 -18.56 -2.25 12.46
CA ASP A 85 -19.87 -2.61 11.91
C ASP A 85 -19.79 -3.38 10.57
N GLY A 86 -18.65 -3.99 10.27
CA GLY A 86 -18.45 -4.75 9.05
C GLY A 86 -16.98 -4.98 8.70
N PRO A 87 -16.69 -5.53 7.52
CA PRO A 87 -15.31 -5.70 7.07
C PRO A 87 -14.64 -4.34 6.87
N TRP A 88 -13.32 -4.31 7.02
CA TRP A 88 -12.56 -3.07 6.87
C TRP A 88 -12.66 -2.54 5.44
N ARG A 89 -12.62 -1.22 5.28
CA ARG A 89 -12.36 -0.62 3.96
C ARG A 89 -10.87 -0.40 3.83
N TRP A 90 -10.32 -0.52 2.63
CA TRP A 90 -8.90 -0.30 2.44
C TRP A 90 -8.56 0.09 1.01
N ILE A 91 -7.43 0.76 0.87
CA ILE A 91 -6.84 1.17 -0.40
C ILE A 91 -5.39 0.72 -0.37
N LYS A 92 -4.97 -0.06 -1.37
CA LYS A 92 -3.56 -0.38 -1.58
C LYS A 92 -3.11 0.13 -2.93
N ALA A 93 -1.90 0.64 -3.01
CA ALA A 93 -1.29 0.99 -4.29
C ALA A 93 0.21 0.77 -4.24
N GLY A 94 0.77 0.32 -5.35
CA GLY A 94 2.13 -0.16 -5.40
C GLY A 94 2.51 -0.73 -6.75
N ILE A 95 3.66 -1.40 -6.79
CA ILE A 95 4.04 -2.21 -7.95
C ILE A 95 3.40 -3.58 -7.79
N GLU A 96 2.83 -4.09 -8.88
CA GLU A 96 2.30 -5.44 -8.99
C GLU A 96 2.81 -6.10 -10.27
N PHE A 97 3.32 -7.32 -10.16
CA PHE A 97 3.86 -8.05 -11.31
C PHE A 97 2.74 -8.83 -12.01
N GLU A 98 2.39 -8.46 -13.23
CA GLU A 98 1.33 -9.13 -13.99
C GLU A 98 1.74 -9.31 -15.45
N LYS A 99 1.40 -10.46 -16.04
CA LYS A 99 1.71 -10.80 -17.44
C LYS A 99 3.19 -10.59 -17.81
N GLY A 100 4.09 -10.91 -16.89
CA GLY A 100 5.54 -10.88 -17.12
C GLY A 100 6.20 -9.50 -17.00
N ALA A 101 5.48 -8.47 -16.53
CA ALA A 101 6.05 -7.15 -16.32
C ALA A 101 5.49 -6.46 -15.05
N PRO A 102 6.28 -5.59 -14.40
CA PRO A 102 5.77 -4.75 -13.32
C PRO A 102 4.76 -3.72 -13.84
N CYS A 103 3.70 -3.53 -13.08
CA CYS A 103 2.64 -2.56 -13.33
C CYS A 103 2.44 -1.68 -12.09
N LEU A 104 1.97 -0.46 -12.30
CA LEU A 104 1.52 0.46 -11.26
C LEU A 104 0.06 0.12 -10.94
N GLY A 105 -0.16 -0.52 -9.79
CA GLY A 105 -1.46 -1.02 -9.37
C GLY A 105 -2.12 -0.13 -8.33
N VAL A 106 -3.45 -0.02 -8.41
CA VAL A 106 -4.30 0.56 -7.36
C VAL A 106 -5.50 -0.34 -7.16
N VAL A 107 -5.78 -0.68 -5.90
CA VAL A 107 -7.02 -1.34 -5.48
C VAL A 107 -7.73 -0.48 -4.44
N GLY A 108 -8.97 -0.12 -4.72
CA GLY A 108 -9.87 0.49 -3.75
C GLY A 108 -10.94 -0.51 -3.34
N THR A 109 -11.03 -0.82 -2.04
CA THR A 109 -11.99 -1.77 -1.50
C THR A 109 -12.91 -1.09 -0.48
N ASP A 110 -14.10 -0.70 -0.94
CA ASP A 110 -15.22 -0.33 -0.06
C ASP A 110 -16.01 -1.60 0.33
N ARG A 111 -16.70 -2.21 -0.64
CA ARG A 111 -17.42 -3.48 -0.47
C ARG A 111 -16.69 -4.68 -1.05
N PHE A 112 -16.14 -4.53 -2.25
CA PHE A 112 -15.31 -5.50 -2.96
C PHE A 112 -14.14 -4.76 -3.59
N SER A 113 -13.10 -5.50 -3.94
CA SER A 113 -11.90 -4.93 -4.52
C SER A 113 -12.13 -4.50 -5.98
N ASP A 114 -11.91 -3.21 -6.24
CA ASP A 114 -11.88 -2.62 -7.59
C ASP A 114 -10.41 -2.34 -7.94
N TRP A 115 -9.91 -3.02 -8.97
CA TRP A 115 -8.50 -3.08 -9.33
C TRP A 115 -8.23 -2.40 -10.67
N SER A 116 -7.13 -1.65 -10.71
CA SER A 116 -6.60 -1.06 -11.93
C SER A 116 -5.09 -1.28 -12.03
N LEU A 117 -4.61 -1.48 -13.26
CA LEU A 117 -3.19 -1.61 -13.58
C LEU A 117 -2.81 -0.63 -14.68
N ASN A 118 -1.70 0.07 -14.49
CA ASN A 118 -1.04 0.84 -15.54
C ASN A 118 0.35 0.23 -15.81
N PRO A 119 0.71 -0.10 -17.06
CA PRO A 119 2.02 -0.65 -17.36
C PRO A 119 3.16 0.26 -16.89
N MET A 120 4.18 -0.31 -16.27
CA MET A 120 5.39 0.43 -15.91
C MET A 120 6.34 0.49 -17.11
N GLN A 121 7.23 1.49 -17.15
CA GLN A 121 8.23 1.60 -18.21
C GLN A 121 9.13 0.35 -18.23
N PRO A 122 9.47 -0.21 -19.41
CA PRO A 122 10.32 -1.39 -19.50
C PRO A 122 11.65 -1.24 -18.76
N GLY A 123 12.06 -2.30 -18.05
CA GLY A 123 13.32 -2.36 -17.30
C GLY A 123 13.32 -1.57 -15.99
N LYS A 124 12.26 -0.83 -15.65
CA LYS A 124 12.12 -0.20 -14.34
C LYS A 124 11.59 -1.23 -13.33
N VAL A 125 12.07 -1.12 -12.10
CA VAL A 125 11.68 -2.00 -10.97
C VAL A 125 11.35 -1.20 -9.70
N GLN A 126 11.37 0.14 -9.79
CA GLN A 126 11.16 1.05 -8.68
C GLN A 126 10.19 2.16 -9.09
N ALA A 127 9.35 2.58 -8.14
CA ALA A 127 8.47 3.72 -8.28
C ALA A 127 8.20 4.39 -6.93
N THR A 128 7.94 5.69 -6.95
CA THR A 128 7.43 6.42 -5.79
C THR A 128 5.91 6.55 -5.92
N PHE A 129 5.18 6.16 -4.87
CA PHE A 129 3.73 6.29 -4.79
C PHE A 129 3.36 7.37 -3.78
N GLU A 130 2.31 8.11 -4.10
CA GLU A 130 1.72 9.09 -3.20
C GLU A 130 0.22 8.86 -3.09
N ALA A 131 -0.30 8.95 -1.87
CA ALA A 131 -1.72 9.06 -1.59
C ALA A 131 -1.96 10.47 -1.04
N VAL A 132 -2.75 11.29 -1.72
CA VAL A 132 -2.99 12.70 -1.36
C VAL A 132 -4.47 12.92 -1.16
N ARG A 133 -4.85 13.48 0.00
CA ARG A 133 -6.23 13.85 0.27
C ARG A 133 -6.54 15.22 -0.31
N GLU A 134 -7.65 15.33 -1.02
CA GLU A 134 -8.21 16.58 -1.52
C GLU A 134 -9.68 16.67 -1.09
N GLY A 135 -9.96 17.45 -0.04
CA GLY A 135 -11.29 17.49 0.57
C GLY A 135 -11.70 16.12 1.12
N THR A 136 -12.74 15.51 0.53
CA THR A 136 -13.24 14.17 0.90
C THR A 136 -12.74 13.04 0.00
N THR A 137 -11.93 13.34 -1.01
CA THR A 137 -11.40 12.33 -1.94
C THR A 137 -9.92 12.03 -1.68
N LEU A 138 -9.50 10.83 -2.05
CA LEU A 138 -8.09 10.45 -2.13
C LEU A 138 -7.66 10.35 -3.60
N TRP A 139 -6.59 11.02 -3.95
CA TRP A 139 -5.86 10.79 -5.20
C TRP A 139 -4.65 9.91 -4.96
N VAL A 140 -4.43 8.95 -5.87
CA VAL A 140 -3.24 8.12 -5.92
C VAL A 140 -2.40 8.51 -7.13
N TYR A 141 -1.11 8.75 -6.89
CA TYR A 141 -0.13 9.10 -7.91
C TYR A 141 1.05 8.13 -7.87
N ALA A 142 1.72 7.99 -9.01
CA ALA A 142 2.99 7.31 -9.08
C ALA A 142 3.99 8.08 -9.94
N THR A 143 5.26 7.92 -9.62
CA THR A 143 6.39 8.52 -10.33
C THR A 143 7.41 7.43 -10.61
N VAL A 144 7.80 7.27 -11.88
CA VAL A 144 8.73 6.24 -12.35
C VAL A 144 9.92 6.88 -13.07
N GLY A 145 11.13 6.44 -12.73
CA GLY A 145 12.36 6.79 -13.44
C GLY A 145 13.17 7.93 -12.84
N ASP A 146 14.42 8.03 -13.31
CA ASP A 146 15.47 8.88 -12.72
C ASP A 146 15.70 10.17 -13.54
N ALA A 147 15.35 10.14 -14.84
CA ALA A 147 15.48 11.26 -15.75
C ALA A 147 14.08 11.81 -16.08
N HIS A 148 13.81 13.04 -15.67
CA HIS A 148 12.52 13.74 -15.80
C HIS A 148 11.31 12.94 -15.28
N PRO A 149 11.31 12.56 -13.99
CA PRO A 149 10.17 11.88 -13.38
C PRO A 149 8.89 12.70 -13.56
N VAL A 150 7.87 12.09 -14.19
CA VAL A 150 6.53 12.67 -14.29
C VAL A 150 5.65 12.03 -13.24
N ARG A 151 5.02 12.88 -12.42
CA ARG A 151 4.00 12.48 -11.46
C ARG A 151 2.71 12.13 -12.21
N GLN A 152 2.40 10.86 -12.33
CA GLN A 152 1.23 10.35 -13.04
C GLN A 152 0.06 10.14 -12.08
N PRO A 153 -1.14 10.69 -12.36
CA PRO A 153 -2.35 10.32 -11.63
C PRO A 153 -2.78 8.90 -12.03
N LEU A 154 -3.05 8.05 -11.04
CA LEU A 154 -3.50 6.67 -11.25
C LEU A 154 -4.98 6.48 -10.95
N ARG A 155 -5.47 7.07 -9.85
CA ARG A 155 -6.85 6.88 -9.40
C ARG A 155 -7.31 8.04 -8.53
N GLU A 156 -8.57 8.43 -8.71
CA GLU A 156 -9.34 9.21 -7.73
C GLU A 156 -10.31 8.26 -7.01
N ILE A 157 -10.32 8.30 -5.68
CA ILE A 157 -11.15 7.42 -4.83
C ILE A 157 -12.05 8.33 -3.99
N LYS A 158 -13.32 8.43 -4.39
CA LYS A 158 -14.29 9.35 -3.78
C LYS A 158 -14.72 8.96 -2.38
N TRP A 159 -14.79 7.67 -2.08
CA TRP A 159 -15.35 7.19 -0.81
C TRP A 159 -14.39 7.26 0.38
N ALA A 160 -13.09 7.48 0.14
CA ALA A 160 -12.02 7.32 1.13
C ALA A 160 -12.26 8.11 2.43
N PHE A 161 -12.79 9.34 2.32
CA PHE A 161 -12.99 10.24 3.45
C PHE A 161 -14.42 10.80 3.54
N LEU A 162 -15.41 10.15 2.91
CA LEU A 162 -16.80 10.62 2.98
C LEU A 162 -17.35 10.63 4.42
N ASP A 163 -16.96 9.64 5.22
CA ASP A 163 -17.42 9.48 6.61
C ASP A 163 -16.39 9.99 7.63
N SER A 164 -15.34 10.70 7.18
CA SER A 164 -14.30 11.18 8.10
C SER A 164 -14.79 12.44 8.84
N GLU A 165 -15.07 12.29 10.13
CA GLU A 165 -15.43 13.39 11.02
C GLU A 165 -14.37 13.55 12.11
N GLU A 166 -14.27 14.75 12.69
CA GLU A 166 -13.36 15.02 13.79
C GLU A 166 -13.64 14.09 14.99
N GLY A 167 -12.57 13.48 15.51
CA GLY A 167 -12.64 12.57 16.66
C GLY A 167 -13.29 11.21 16.39
N LYS A 168 -13.56 10.84 15.12
CA LYS A 168 -14.17 9.56 14.77
C LYS A 168 -13.29 8.72 13.83
N GLY A 169 -13.28 7.41 14.12
CA GLY A 169 -12.67 6.40 13.28
C GLY A 169 -11.17 6.23 13.49
N GLU A 170 -10.63 5.27 12.76
CA GLU A 170 -9.21 4.94 12.75
C GLU A 170 -8.77 4.86 11.28
N LEU A 171 -7.60 5.42 10.97
CA LEU A 171 -6.91 5.18 9.72
C LEU A 171 -5.54 4.59 10.02
N ARG A 172 -5.30 3.37 9.54
CA ARG A 172 -3.98 2.77 9.51
C ARG A 172 -3.30 3.16 8.21
N VAL A 173 -2.16 3.81 8.33
CA VAL A 173 -1.39 4.36 7.21
C VAL A 173 -0.01 3.73 7.21
N GLY A 174 0.40 3.12 6.10
CA GLY A 174 1.71 2.51 6.04
C GLY A 174 1.99 1.76 4.74
N VAL A 175 2.78 0.70 4.85
CA VAL A 175 3.29 -0.08 3.71
C VAL A 175 2.97 -1.57 3.85
N TYR A 176 2.91 -2.27 2.74
CA TYR A 176 2.69 -3.72 2.68
C TYR A 176 3.55 -4.38 1.61
N ALA A 177 3.79 -5.67 1.79
CA ALA A 177 4.33 -6.56 0.77
C ALA A 177 3.46 -7.82 0.68
N ALA A 178 3.23 -8.36 -0.51
CA ALA A 178 2.45 -9.57 -0.69
C ALA A 178 3.02 -10.47 -1.79
N LYS A 179 2.88 -11.79 -1.60
CA LYS A 179 3.25 -12.81 -2.57
C LYS A 179 2.12 -13.85 -2.68
N PRO A 180 1.07 -13.59 -3.47
CA PRO A 180 -0.08 -14.49 -3.58
C PRO A 180 0.28 -15.80 -4.27
N THR A 181 1.06 -15.72 -5.36
CA THR A 181 1.49 -16.89 -6.12
C THR A 181 2.83 -17.40 -5.59
N PRO A 182 2.92 -18.67 -5.17
CA PRO A 182 4.20 -19.30 -4.86
C PRO A 182 5.13 -19.32 -6.08
N GLU A 183 6.45 -19.25 -5.86
CA GLU A 183 7.43 -19.39 -6.94
C GLU A 183 7.42 -20.82 -7.50
N GLU A 184 7.60 -20.94 -8.82
CA GLU A 184 7.82 -22.25 -9.44
C GLU A 184 9.18 -22.81 -9.00
N GLY A 185 9.20 -24.05 -8.54
CA GLY A 185 10.41 -24.73 -8.05
C GLY A 185 10.81 -24.41 -6.60
N ASP A 186 10.24 -23.38 -5.98
CA ASP A 186 10.45 -23.07 -4.55
C ASP A 186 9.20 -22.42 -3.94
N ALA A 187 8.24 -23.26 -3.54
CA ALA A 187 6.95 -22.80 -3.04
C ALA A 187 7.01 -22.05 -1.70
N GLU A 188 8.15 -22.10 -0.99
CA GLU A 188 8.38 -21.44 0.30
C GLU A 188 9.14 -20.11 0.15
N LYS A 189 9.68 -19.83 -1.04
CA LYS A 189 10.39 -18.57 -1.33
C LYS A 189 9.48 -17.36 -1.16
N GLY A 190 9.87 -16.46 -0.27
CA GLY A 190 9.22 -15.18 -0.06
C GLY A 190 9.60 -14.11 -1.09
N LEU A 191 9.05 -12.91 -0.90
CA LEU A 191 9.37 -11.70 -1.65
C LEU A 191 9.89 -10.63 -0.70
N ASP A 192 11.12 -10.15 -0.93
CA ASP A 192 11.67 -9.00 -0.22
C ASP A 192 11.35 -7.71 -0.96
N VAL A 193 10.57 -6.84 -0.32
CA VAL A 193 10.23 -5.52 -0.85
C VAL A 193 10.96 -4.46 -0.05
N SER A 194 11.73 -3.62 -0.75
CA SER A 194 12.44 -2.49 -0.16
C SER A 194 11.59 -1.23 -0.20
N PHE A 195 11.57 -0.51 0.92
CA PHE A 195 10.88 0.76 1.10
C PHE A 195 11.89 1.85 1.48
N SER A 196 11.71 3.04 0.93
CA SER A 196 12.47 4.24 1.32
C SER A 196 11.62 5.49 1.16
N ASN A 197 12.05 6.61 1.76
CA ASN A 197 11.33 7.88 1.72
C ASN A 197 9.87 7.76 2.18
N LEU A 198 9.60 6.90 3.17
CA LEU A 198 8.27 6.78 3.77
C LEU A 198 8.01 8.03 4.62
N ALA A 199 6.97 8.78 4.23
CA ALA A 199 6.52 9.96 4.95
C ALA A 199 5.00 9.95 5.04
N VAL A 200 4.49 10.35 6.21
CA VAL A 200 3.06 10.55 6.47
C VAL A 200 2.88 11.97 6.98
N GLU A 201 2.06 12.76 6.29
CA GLU A 201 1.74 14.14 6.64
C GLU A 201 0.31 14.20 7.18
N THR A 202 0.15 14.88 8.32
CA THR A 202 -1.14 15.15 8.96
C THR A 202 -1.32 16.64 9.21
N THR A 203 -2.56 17.11 9.26
CA THR A 203 -2.86 18.44 9.79
C THR A 203 -2.48 18.50 11.26
N SER A 204 -2.06 19.68 11.72
CA SER A 204 -1.87 19.97 13.15
C SER A 204 -3.20 20.06 13.89
#